data_AF-A0A931RT01-F1
#
_entry.id   AF-A0A931RT01-F1
#
_cell.length_a   1.000
_cell.length_b   1.000
_cell.length_c   1.000
_cell.angle_alpha   90.00
_cell.angle_beta   90.00
_cell.angle_gamma   90.00
#
_symmetry.space_group_name_H-M   'P 1'
#
loop_
_entity.id
_entity.type
_entity.pdbx_description
1 polymer ?
#
loop_
_entity_poly.entity_id
_entity_poly.type
_entity_poly.pdbx_seq_one_letter_code
_entity_poly.pdbx_strand_id
1 'polypeptide(L)'
;MSKLSIPQRKNHRVGVFVDVQNMYHSAKNLHGARVNFKELLKIAVAERELVRAVAYVVKSDTEEEKAFFDALEKAGYELKSKDLQIFPGGMKKGDWDVGLAIDAISLSRQLDVVVVVSGDGDFEPLVEYLKFSGLVVEAVSFRRSTSAKLVDVVNNFTDLEEHLGKVLLRSQKRH
;
A
#
# COMPACT_ATOMS: atom_id res chain seq x y z
N MET A 1 5.14 -7.18 25.93
CA MET A 1 5.38 -8.49 25.30
C MET A 1 5.84 -8.24 23.87
N SER A 2 6.92 -8.87 23.40
CA SER A 2 7.34 -8.74 22.01
C SER A 2 6.27 -9.36 21.10
N LYS A 3 5.74 -8.57 20.18
CA LYS A 3 4.77 -9.02 19.18
C LYS A 3 5.37 -10.15 18.35
N LEU A 4 4.66 -11.27 18.25
CA LEU A 4 5.11 -12.43 17.46
C LEU A 4 4.92 -12.11 15.97
N SER A 5 6.00 -12.08 15.19
CA SER A 5 5.92 -12.02 13.73
C SER A 5 5.54 -13.40 13.17
N ILE A 6 4.79 -13.43 12.07
CA ILE A 6 4.43 -14.67 11.37
C ILE A 6 5.42 -14.88 10.21
N PRO A 7 6.13 -16.02 10.14
CA PRO A 7 7.08 -16.28 9.07
C PRO A 7 6.41 -16.26 7.68
N GLN A 8 7.06 -15.61 6.72
CA GLN A 8 6.64 -15.66 5.32
C GLN A 8 6.96 -17.04 4.73
N ARG A 9 5.98 -17.66 4.05
CA ARG A 9 6.14 -18.97 3.40
C ARG A 9 5.88 -18.85 1.91
N LYS A 10 6.71 -19.52 1.10
CA LYS A 10 6.69 -19.40 -0.37
C LYS A 10 5.34 -19.75 -1.01
N ASN A 11 4.62 -20.71 -0.45
CA ASN A 11 3.32 -21.16 -0.93
C ASN A 11 2.14 -20.29 -0.46
N HIS A 12 2.37 -19.21 0.29
CA HIS A 12 1.29 -18.32 0.68
C HIS A 12 0.82 -17.49 -0.52
N ARG A 13 -0.50 -17.42 -0.70
CA ARG A 13 -1.18 -16.57 -1.66
C ARG A 13 -1.36 -15.17 -1.09
N VAL A 14 -0.83 -14.17 -1.78
CA VAL A 14 -0.74 -12.78 -1.29
C VAL A 14 -1.63 -11.86 -2.11
N GLY A 15 -2.43 -11.05 -1.42
CA GLY A 15 -3.10 -9.89 -1.98
C GLY A 15 -2.43 -8.61 -1.51
N VAL A 16 -2.07 -7.72 -2.43
CA VAL A 16 -1.40 -6.43 -2.12
C VAL A 16 -2.36 -5.29 -2.44
N PHE A 17 -2.64 -4.43 -1.45
CA PHE A 17 -3.59 -3.33 -1.57
C PHE A 17 -2.89 -2.02 -1.23
N VAL A 18 -2.75 -1.15 -2.23
CA VAL A 18 -1.88 0.03 -2.14
C VAL A 18 -2.67 1.32 -2.13
N ASP A 19 -2.56 2.04 -1.02
CA ASP A 19 -2.95 3.44 -0.95
C ASP A 19 -1.83 4.30 -1.56
N VAL A 20 -2.00 4.63 -2.84
CA VAL A 20 -0.99 5.34 -3.62
C VAL A 20 -0.79 6.77 -3.11
N GLN A 21 -1.85 7.42 -2.63
CA GLN A 21 -1.76 8.78 -2.11
C GLN A 21 -0.94 8.80 -0.81
N ASN A 22 -1.24 7.90 0.13
CA ASN A 22 -0.50 7.81 1.39
C ASN A 22 1.00 7.54 1.16
N MET A 23 1.34 6.63 0.23
CA MET A 23 2.73 6.35 -0.14
C MET A 23 3.41 7.52 -0.84
N TYR A 24 2.71 8.20 -1.75
CA TYR A 24 3.25 9.39 -2.43
C TYR A 24 3.57 10.51 -1.45
N HIS A 25 2.62 10.83 -0.55
CA HIS A 25 2.80 11.88 0.45
C HIS A 25 3.92 11.53 1.43
N SER A 26 3.99 10.27 1.89
CA SER A 26 5.04 9.79 2.79
C SER A 26 6.43 9.95 2.18
N ALA A 27 6.66 9.43 0.96
CA ALA A 27 7.96 9.52 0.31
C ALA A 27 8.38 10.96 -0.03
N LYS A 28 7.41 11.80 -0.46
CA LYS A 28 7.67 13.21 -0.76
C LYS A 28 8.05 13.99 0.49
N ASN A 29 7.32 13.81 1.59
CA ASN A 29 7.53 14.58 2.82
C ASN A 29 8.78 14.12 3.59
N LEU A 30 9.05 12.82 3.62
CA LEU A 30 10.18 12.26 4.38
C LEU A 30 11.51 12.32 3.60
N HIS A 31 11.46 12.18 2.28
CA HIS A 31 12.67 11.97 1.47
C HIS A 31 12.75 12.86 0.22
N GLY A 32 11.74 13.69 -0.07
CA GLY A 32 11.72 14.53 -1.28
C GLY A 32 11.75 13.72 -2.57
N ALA A 33 11.29 12.46 -2.54
CA ALA A 33 11.43 11.50 -3.63
C ALA A 33 10.08 10.85 -4.01
N ARG A 34 10.06 10.16 -5.15
CA ARG A 34 8.92 9.34 -5.61
C ARG A 34 9.17 7.86 -5.31
N VAL A 35 8.10 7.13 -5.00
CA VAL A 35 8.14 5.69 -4.76
C VAL A 35 8.34 4.92 -6.06
N ASN A 36 9.22 3.93 -6.03
CA ASN A 36 9.39 2.92 -7.06
C ASN A 36 8.40 1.77 -6.79
N PHE A 37 7.17 1.89 -7.30
CA PHE A 37 6.09 0.94 -7.03
C PHE A 37 6.38 -0.49 -7.53
N LYS A 38 7.27 -0.66 -8.51
CA LYS A 38 7.73 -1.97 -8.97
C LYS A 38 8.57 -2.68 -7.91
N GLU A 39 9.52 -1.98 -7.30
CA GLU A 39 10.32 -2.55 -6.21
C GLU A 39 9.50 -2.69 -4.92
N LEU A 40 8.56 -1.76 -4.68
CA LEU A 40 7.60 -1.89 -3.59
C LEU A 40 6.79 -3.18 -3.71
N LEU A 41 6.27 -3.51 -4.91
CA LEU A 41 5.51 -4.75 -5.12
C LEU A 41 6.36 -5.98 -4.80
N LYS A 42 7.62 -5.99 -5.26
CA LYS A 42 8.56 -7.09 -4.97
C LYS A 42 8.83 -7.26 -3.49
N ILE A 43 8.99 -6.16 -2.76
CA ILE A 43 9.18 -6.18 -1.30
C ILE A 43 7.91 -6.72 -0.62
N ALA A 44 6.74 -6.23 -1.02
CA ALA A 44 5.45 -6.65 -0.47
C ALA A 44 5.16 -8.14 -0.75
N VAL A 45 5.49 -8.65 -1.93
CA VAL A 45 5.25 -10.06 -2.30
C VAL A 45 6.33 -10.99 -1.75
N ALA A 46 7.60 -10.55 -1.73
CA ALA A 46 8.76 -11.37 -1.44
C ALA A 46 8.82 -12.62 -2.35
N GLU A 47 9.03 -13.82 -1.81
CA GLU A 47 9.08 -15.08 -2.57
C GLU A 47 7.74 -15.84 -2.57
N ARG A 48 6.61 -15.12 -2.45
CA ARG A 48 5.26 -15.70 -2.30
C ARG A 48 4.46 -15.63 -3.58
N GLU A 49 3.34 -16.35 -3.64
CA GLU A 49 2.45 -16.37 -4.80
C GLU A 49 1.55 -15.12 -4.81
N LEU A 50 1.80 -14.17 -5.71
CA LEU A 50 0.92 -13.01 -5.90
C LEU A 50 -0.39 -13.45 -6.55
N VAL A 51 -1.51 -13.28 -5.85
CA VAL A 51 -2.86 -13.50 -6.40
C VAL A 51 -3.38 -12.24 -7.06
N ARG A 52 -3.26 -11.10 -6.38
CA ARG A 52 -3.74 -9.81 -6.89
C ARG A 52 -2.98 -8.66 -6.25
N ALA A 53 -2.66 -7.64 -7.04
CA ALA A 53 -2.13 -6.37 -6.56
C ALA A 53 -3.04 -5.25 -7.06
N VAL A 54 -3.63 -4.47 -6.16
CA VAL A 54 -4.53 -3.36 -6.50
C VAL A 54 -3.91 -2.05 -6.02
N ALA A 55 -3.80 -1.08 -6.91
CA ALA A 55 -3.36 0.27 -6.59
C ALA A 55 -4.54 1.25 -6.70
N TYR A 56 -4.82 1.90 -5.57
CA TYR A 56 -5.93 2.84 -5.41
C TYR A 56 -5.43 4.26 -5.63
N VAL A 57 -5.93 4.92 -6.68
CA VAL A 57 -5.46 6.22 -7.15
C VAL A 57 -6.58 7.23 -7.23
N VAL A 58 -6.25 8.50 -6.96
CA VAL A 58 -7.17 9.62 -7.14
C VAL A 58 -6.71 10.44 -8.33
N LYS A 59 -7.64 10.74 -9.24
CA LYS A 59 -7.35 11.40 -10.50
C LYS A 59 -7.52 12.91 -10.44
N SER A 60 -6.66 13.61 -11.19
CA SER A 60 -6.65 15.07 -11.35
C SER A 60 -6.46 15.55 -12.79
N ASP A 61 -6.52 14.64 -13.78
CA ASP A 61 -6.48 14.90 -15.23
C ASP A 61 -5.21 15.60 -15.77
N THR A 62 -4.01 15.08 -15.44
CA THR A 62 -2.73 15.56 -16.00
C THR A 62 -2.02 14.51 -16.86
N GLU A 63 -1.15 14.92 -17.80
CA GLU A 63 -0.35 13.98 -18.62
C GLU A 63 0.67 13.19 -17.79
N GLU A 64 1.27 13.83 -16.78
CA GLU A 64 2.20 13.17 -15.85
C GLU A 64 1.52 12.03 -15.08
N GLU A 65 0.24 12.19 -14.78
CA GLU A 65 -0.58 11.20 -14.08
C GLU A 65 -0.86 9.98 -14.97
N LYS A 66 -1.13 10.18 -16.27
CA LYS A 66 -1.30 9.06 -17.23
C LYS A 66 -0.04 8.20 -17.30
N ALA A 67 1.13 8.82 -17.48
CA ALA A 67 2.39 8.10 -17.53
C ALA A 67 2.70 7.34 -16.22
N PHE A 68 2.29 7.91 -15.09
CA PHE A 68 2.42 7.26 -13.78
C PHE A 68 1.49 6.04 -13.65
N PHE A 69 0.24 6.14 -14.09
CA PHE A 69 -0.70 5.02 -14.10
C PHE A 69 -0.24 3.88 -15.02
N ASP A 70 0.22 4.21 -16.23
CA ASP A 70 0.81 3.21 -17.14
C ASP A 70 2.00 2.49 -16.48
N ALA A 71 2.80 3.20 -15.69
CA ALA A 71 3.93 2.61 -14.97
C ALA A 71 3.48 1.67 -13.84
N LEU A 72 2.36 1.96 -13.16
CA LEU A 72 1.76 1.07 -12.17
C LEU A 72 1.23 -0.22 -12.83
N GLU A 73 0.49 -0.12 -13.94
CA GLU A 73 -0.01 -1.29 -14.65
C GLU A 73 1.16 -2.17 -15.16
N LYS A 74 2.19 -1.55 -15.75
CA LYS A 74 3.42 -2.25 -16.17
C LYS A 74 4.20 -2.86 -15.00
N ALA A 75 4.01 -2.36 -13.78
CA ALA A 75 4.58 -2.95 -12.58
C ALA A 75 3.78 -4.16 -12.05
N GLY A 76 2.57 -4.41 -12.58
CA GLY A 76 1.73 -5.56 -12.24
C GLY A 76 0.53 -5.22 -11.35
N TYR A 77 0.16 -3.94 -11.23
CA TYR A 77 -1.01 -3.52 -10.45
C TYR A 77 -2.27 -3.45 -11.32
N GLU A 78 -3.40 -3.89 -10.76
CA GLU A 78 -4.73 -3.51 -11.19
C GLU A 78 -5.04 -2.10 -10.64
N LEU A 79 -5.45 -1.17 -11.51
CA LEU A 79 -5.76 0.19 -11.08
C LEU A 79 -7.23 0.35 -10.71
N LYS A 80 -7.48 0.96 -9.56
CA LYS A 80 -8.79 1.51 -9.20
C LYS A 80 -8.68 3.01 -9.00
N SER A 81 -9.37 3.75 -9.87
CA SER A 81 -9.28 5.21 -9.91
C SER A 81 -10.60 5.89 -9.55
N LYS A 82 -10.54 6.95 -8.75
CA LYS A 82 -11.70 7.79 -8.40
C LYS A 82 -11.38 9.24 -8.69
N ASP A 83 -12.37 9.98 -9.16
CA ASP A 83 -12.21 11.41 -9.38
C ASP A 83 -12.25 12.17 -8.06
N LEU A 84 -11.39 13.17 -7.91
CA LEU A 84 -11.39 14.02 -6.73
C LEU A 84 -12.72 14.79 -6.64
N GLN A 85 -13.55 14.48 -5.64
CA GLN A 85 -14.80 15.20 -5.43
C GLN A 85 -14.56 16.43 -4.55
N ILE A 86 -14.85 17.60 -5.10
CA ILE A 86 -14.83 18.87 -4.37
C ILE A 86 -16.28 19.25 -4.04
N PHE A 87 -16.62 19.22 -2.76
CA PHE A 87 -17.96 19.56 -2.30
C PHE A 87 -18.13 21.08 -2.15
N PRO A 88 -19.38 21.59 -2.21
CA PRO A 88 -19.69 22.97 -1.83
C PRO A 88 -19.16 23.24 -0.42
N GLY A 89 -18.28 24.25 -0.27
CA GLY A 89 -17.55 24.53 0.97
C GLY A 89 -16.07 24.14 0.96
N GLY A 90 -15.56 23.59 -0.16
CA GLY A 90 -14.13 23.33 -0.35
C GLY A 90 -13.61 22.03 0.26
N MET A 91 -14.49 21.24 0.88
CA MET A 91 -14.15 19.91 1.39
C MET A 91 -13.83 18.98 0.21
N LYS A 92 -12.61 18.45 0.20
CA LYS A 92 -12.16 17.45 -0.77
C LYS A 92 -12.40 16.07 -0.17
N LYS A 93 -13.22 15.23 -0.79
CA LYS A 93 -13.39 13.82 -0.41
C LYS A 93 -12.91 12.96 -1.56
N GLY A 94 -11.95 12.09 -1.29
CA GLY A 94 -11.27 11.35 -2.35
C GLY A 94 -10.48 10.15 -1.90
N ASP A 95 -10.43 9.82 -0.60
CA ASP A 95 -9.74 8.60 -0.17
C ASP A 95 -10.42 7.33 -0.72
N TRP A 96 -9.61 6.28 -0.74
CA TRP A 96 -10.01 4.96 -1.19
C TRP A 96 -10.19 3.98 -0.03
N ASP A 97 -10.08 4.42 1.22
CA ASP A 97 -9.92 3.56 2.39
C ASP A 97 -11.05 2.53 2.51
N VAL A 98 -12.29 2.99 2.33
CA VAL A 98 -13.47 2.12 2.31
C VAL A 98 -13.44 1.13 1.14
N GLY A 99 -13.10 1.60 -0.07
CA GLY A 99 -13.05 0.74 -1.25
C GLY A 99 -11.95 -0.32 -1.15
N LEU A 100 -10.79 0.08 -0.63
CA LEU A 100 -9.67 -0.80 -0.32
C LEU A 100 -10.07 -1.86 0.70
N ALA A 101 -10.69 -1.46 1.80
CA ALA A 101 -11.14 -2.38 2.83
C ALA A 101 -12.16 -3.40 2.29
N ILE A 102 -13.14 -2.96 1.51
CA ILE A 102 -14.15 -3.84 0.91
C ILE A 102 -13.52 -4.85 -0.04
N ASP A 103 -12.58 -4.43 -0.88
CA ASP A 103 -11.91 -5.35 -1.81
C ASP A 103 -11.04 -6.37 -1.06
N ALA A 104 -10.28 -5.93 -0.04
CA ALA A 104 -9.45 -6.81 0.77
C ALA A 104 -10.30 -7.86 1.50
N ILE A 105 -11.44 -7.46 2.07
CA ILE A 105 -12.41 -8.38 2.69
C ILE A 105 -12.99 -9.34 1.66
N SER A 106 -13.38 -8.86 0.48
CA SER A 106 -13.99 -9.67 -0.56
C SER A 106 -13.06 -10.74 -1.13
N LEU A 107 -11.76 -10.43 -1.20
CA LEU A 107 -10.72 -11.35 -1.66
C LEU A 107 -10.19 -12.28 -0.57
N SER A 108 -10.50 -12.02 0.70
CA SER A 108 -9.91 -12.72 1.85
C SER A 108 -9.97 -14.26 1.75
N ARG A 109 -11.04 -14.84 1.19
CA ARG A 109 -11.18 -16.29 1.01
C ARG A 109 -10.20 -16.92 0.01
N GLN A 110 -9.57 -16.10 -0.84
CA GLN A 110 -8.63 -16.54 -1.87
C GLN A 110 -7.17 -16.31 -1.45
N LEU A 111 -6.95 -15.70 -0.27
CA LEU A 111 -5.66 -15.23 0.19
C LEU A 111 -5.28 -15.92 1.49
N ASP A 112 -3.98 -16.12 1.67
CA ASP A 112 -3.39 -16.51 2.96
C ASP A 112 -2.81 -15.27 3.66
N VAL A 113 -2.38 -14.27 2.88
CA VAL A 113 -1.80 -13.01 3.34
C VAL A 113 -2.45 -11.81 2.67
N VAL A 114 -2.79 -10.80 3.45
CA VAL A 114 -3.15 -9.46 2.95
C VAL A 114 -2.06 -8.47 3.33
N VAL A 115 -1.51 -7.77 2.34
CA VAL A 115 -0.54 -6.70 2.54
C VAL A 115 -1.22 -5.37 2.28
N VAL A 116 -1.38 -4.56 3.32
CA VAL A 116 -1.86 -3.18 3.23
C VAL A 116 -0.64 -2.26 3.09
N VAL A 117 -0.51 -1.60 1.96
CA VAL A 117 0.57 -0.63 1.72
C VAL A 117 0.04 0.76 2.03
N SER A 118 0.03 1.10 3.32
CA SER A 118 -0.35 2.40 3.86
C SER A 118 0.24 2.58 5.26
N GLY A 119 0.49 3.84 5.65
CA GLY A 119 0.80 4.21 7.02
C GLY A 119 -0.44 4.54 7.87
N ASP A 120 -1.64 4.51 7.29
CA ASP A 120 -2.85 5.03 7.91
C ASP A 120 -3.40 4.14 9.04
N GLY A 121 -3.66 4.75 10.20
CA GLY A 121 -4.26 4.08 11.35
C GLY A 121 -5.71 3.65 11.14
N ASP A 122 -6.43 4.25 10.20
CA ASP A 122 -7.83 3.97 9.94
C ASP A 122 -8.07 2.56 9.34
N PHE A 123 -7.01 1.87 8.91
CA PHE A 123 -7.06 0.46 8.53
C PHE A 123 -7.03 -0.52 9.72
N GLU A 124 -6.92 -0.05 10.97
CA GLU A 124 -6.94 -0.92 12.16
C GLU A 124 -8.15 -1.87 12.19
N PRO A 125 -9.41 -1.43 12.00
CA PRO A 125 -10.56 -2.33 11.97
C PRO A 125 -10.51 -3.38 10.85
N LEU A 126 -9.96 -3.02 9.68
CA LEU A 126 -9.76 -3.95 8.58
C LEU A 126 -8.77 -5.05 8.97
N VAL A 127 -7.66 -4.67 9.58
CA VAL A 127 -6.60 -5.58 10.03
C VAL A 127 -7.16 -6.57 11.05
N GLU A 128 -7.90 -6.10 12.05
CA GLU A 128 -8.50 -6.95 13.07
C GLU A 128 -9.50 -7.95 12.47
N TYR A 129 -10.38 -7.50 11.57
CA TYR A 129 -11.35 -8.35 10.91
C TYR A 129 -10.71 -9.46 10.06
N LEU A 130 -9.69 -9.11 9.27
CA LEU A 130 -8.99 -10.09 8.42
C LEU A 130 -8.21 -11.11 9.27
N LYS A 131 -7.58 -10.67 10.37
CA LYS A 131 -6.91 -11.57 11.32
C LYS A 131 -7.90 -12.49 12.01
N PHE A 132 -9.06 -11.96 12.42
CA PHE A 132 -10.15 -12.77 12.98
C PHE A 132 -10.64 -13.82 11.98
N SER A 133 -10.58 -13.50 10.68
CA SER A 133 -10.90 -14.41 9.58
C SER A 133 -9.79 -15.43 9.25
N GLY A 134 -8.68 -15.44 10.01
CA GLY A 134 -7.59 -16.41 9.89
C GLY A 134 -6.46 -16.01 8.93
N LEU A 135 -6.49 -14.79 8.37
CA LEU A 135 -5.42 -14.31 7.49
C LEU A 135 -4.23 -13.76 8.27
N VAL A 136 -3.05 -13.83 7.64
CA VAL A 136 -1.91 -13.01 8.05
C VAL A 136 -2.08 -11.63 7.42
N VAL A 137 -2.07 -10.58 8.23
CA VAL A 137 -2.14 -9.21 7.74
C VAL A 137 -0.80 -8.53 7.94
N GLU A 138 -0.27 -7.94 6.89
CA GLU A 138 1.01 -7.22 6.90
C GLU A 138 0.78 -5.77 6.52
N ALA A 139 1.58 -4.86 7.08
CA ALA A 139 1.65 -3.49 6.59
C ALA A 139 3.05 -3.19 6.03
N VAL A 140 3.09 -2.44 4.93
CA VAL A 140 4.33 -1.96 4.30
C VAL A 140 4.23 -0.45 4.17
N SER A 141 5.11 0.28 4.82
CA SER A 141 5.12 1.75 4.78
C SER A 141 6.44 2.30 5.34
N PHE A 142 6.64 3.60 5.31
CA PHE A 142 7.75 4.28 6.00
C PHE A 142 7.40 4.39 7.48
N ARG A 143 8.23 3.83 8.38
CA ARG A 143 7.91 3.80 9.82
C ARG A 143 7.62 5.18 10.39
N ARG A 144 8.37 6.20 9.96
CA ARG A 144 8.20 7.59 10.43
C ARG A 144 6.87 8.25 10.09
N SER A 145 6.13 7.76 9.10
CA SER A 145 4.78 8.26 8.74
C SER A 145 3.68 7.25 9.01
N THR A 146 3.97 6.18 9.77
CA THR A 146 3.01 5.11 10.04
C THR A 146 2.43 5.22 11.45
N SER A 147 1.12 5.05 11.57
CA SER A 147 0.41 4.96 12.85
C SER A 147 0.98 3.85 13.73
N ALA A 148 1.33 4.18 14.98
CA ALA A 148 1.80 3.20 15.95
C ALA A 148 0.75 2.10 16.17
N LYS A 149 -0.54 2.47 16.21
CA LYS A 149 -1.64 1.51 16.35
C LYS A 149 -1.67 0.51 15.20
N LEU A 150 -1.53 0.99 13.95
CA LEU A 150 -1.47 0.08 12.80
C LEU A 150 -0.33 -0.93 12.95
N VAL A 151 0.87 -0.44 13.30
CA VAL A 151 2.01 -1.33 13.50
C VAL A 151 1.81 -2.28 14.68
N ASP A 152 1.04 -1.91 15.70
CA ASP A 152 0.73 -2.78 16.83
C ASP A 152 -0.29 -3.86 16.44
N VAL A 153 -1.26 -3.58 15.57
CA VAL A 153 -2.35 -4.54 15.25
C VAL A 153 -2.04 -5.53 14.12
N VAL A 154 -1.16 -5.21 13.17
CA VAL A 154 -0.80 -6.14 12.06
C VAL A 154 -0.14 -7.44 12.56
N ASN A 155 0.19 -8.41 11.72
CA ASN A 155 1.09 -9.51 12.12
C ASN A 155 2.54 -9.11 11.90
N ASN A 156 2.84 -8.58 10.71
CA ASN A 156 4.17 -8.14 10.31
C ASN A 156 4.12 -6.69 9.82
N PHE A 157 5.19 -5.95 10.06
CA PHE A 157 5.40 -4.62 9.49
C PHE A 157 6.74 -4.61 8.77
N THR A 158 6.74 -4.18 7.52
CA THR A 158 7.96 -3.98 6.72
C THR A 158 8.22 -2.48 6.61
N ASP A 159 9.33 -2.03 7.20
CA ASP A 159 9.75 -0.64 7.10
C ASP A 159 10.46 -0.37 5.78
N LEU A 160 9.89 0.52 4.97
CA LEU A 160 10.51 0.94 3.71
C LEU A 160 11.80 1.75 3.90
N GLU A 161 12.06 2.28 5.10
CA GLU A 161 13.33 2.95 5.41
C GLU A 161 14.53 1.98 5.36
N GLU A 162 14.31 0.67 5.53
CA GLU A 162 15.36 -0.36 5.36
C GLU A 162 15.67 -0.66 3.87
N HIS A 163 14.88 -0.10 2.95
CA HIS A 163 14.94 -0.39 1.51
C HIS A 163 15.04 0.85 0.62
N LEU A 164 15.41 2.01 1.17
CA LEU A 164 15.45 3.30 0.47
C LEU A 164 16.19 3.26 -0.87
N GLY A 165 17.31 2.53 -0.95
CA GLY A 165 18.11 2.40 -2.18
C GLY A 165 17.39 1.76 -3.37
N LYS A 166 16.30 1.03 -3.11
CA LYS A 166 15.47 0.36 -4.13
C LYS A 166 14.08 1.01 -4.28
N VAL A 167 13.45 1.34 -3.14
CA VAL A 167 12.05 1.78 -3.10
C VAL A 167 11.86 3.25 -3.42
N LEU A 168 12.92 4.06 -3.43
CA LEU A 168 12.86 5.44 -3.92
C LEU A 168 13.48 5.53 -5.31
N LEU A 169 12.80 6.23 -6.22
CA LEU A 169 13.36 6.61 -7.51
C LEU A 169 14.48 7.62 -7.27
N ARG A 170 15.69 7.31 -7.74
CA ARG A 170 16.81 8.25 -7.69
C ARG A 170 16.47 9.45 -8.57
N SER A 171 16.57 10.65 -8.02
CA SER A 171 16.58 11.85 -8.84
C SER A 171 17.80 11.77 -9.74
N GLN A 172 17.60 11.67 -11.06
CA GLN A 172 18.71 11.90 -11.98
C GLN A 172 19.12 13.35 -11.76
N LYS A 173 20.32 13.55 -11.21
CA LYS A 173 20.96 14.87 -11.29
C LYS A 173 21.01 15.22 -12.78
N ARG A 174 20.18 16.17 -13.19
CA ARG A 174 20.39 16.89 -14.44
C ARG A 174 21.75 17.57 -14.28
N HIS A 175 22.76 16.99 -14.91
CA HIS A 175 24.05 17.65 -15.12
C HIS A 175 23.88 18.73 -16.17
#